data_AF-A0A7J9UTZ2-F1
#
_entry.id   AF-A0A7J9UTZ2-F1
#
_cell.length_a   1.000
_cell.length_b   1.000
_cell.length_c   1.000
_cell.angle_alpha   90.00
_cell.angle_beta   90.00
_cell.angle_gamma   90.00
#
_symmetry.space_group_name_H-M   'P 1'
#
loop_
_entity.id
_entity.type
_entity.pdbx_description
1 polymer ?
#
loop_
_entity_poly.entity_id
_entity_poly.type
_entity_poly.pdbx_seq_one_letter_code
_entity_poly.pdbx_strand_id
1 'polypeptide(L)'
;MPGGFDMFHIGHLNILRAARERCDRLVVGVATDASLMAMKGRAPVIPLDERMEIVSSLRFVDEVVADVAQDKRVAWRAHPFDVLFKGT
;
A
#
# COMPACT_ATOMS: atom_id res chain seq x y z
N MET A 1 -5.15 1.00 2.29
CA MET A 1 -4.33 2.18 1.90
C MET A 1 -3.38 1.79 0.76
N PRO A 2 -3.49 2.38 -0.44
CA PRO A 2 -2.61 2.08 -1.57
C PRO A 2 -1.35 2.94 -1.56
N GLY A 3 -0.19 2.34 -1.83
CA GLY A 3 1.08 3.06 -1.87
C GLY A 3 2.21 2.29 -2.55
N GLY A 4 3.24 3.00 -3.01
CA GLY A 4 4.44 2.38 -3.58
C GLY A 4 5.36 1.78 -2.52
N PHE A 5 5.50 2.45 -1.37
CA PHE A 5 6.34 2.01 -0.25
C PHE A 5 7.80 1.69 -0.62
N ASP A 6 8.29 2.26 -1.72
CA ASP A 6 9.67 2.14 -2.16
C ASP A 6 10.61 2.91 -1.23
N MET A 7 11.79 2.36 -0.95
CA MET A 7 12.74 2.88 0.06
C MET A 7 12.03 3.29 1.35
N PHE A 8 11.40 2.33 2.02
CA PHE A 8 10.50 2.58 3.15
C PHE A 8 11.14 3.47 4.23
N HIS A 9 10.48 4.57 4.60
CA HIS A 9 10.97 5.54 5.57
C HIS A 9 9.87 6.03 6.52
N ILE A 10 10.22 6.88 7.49
CA ILE A 10 9.33 7.34 8.56
C ILE A 10 8.04 8.01 8.07
N GLY A 11 8.06 8.61 6.87
CA GLY A 11 6.88 9.22 6.26
C GLY A 11 5.80 8.19 5.95
N HIS A 12 6.18 7.06 5.34
CA HIS A 12 5.26 5.94 5.09
C HIS A 12 4.72 5.38 6.40
N LEU A 13 5.60 5.19 7.39
CA LEU A 13 5.21 4.67 8.69
C LEU A 13 4.15 5.55 9.36
N ASN A 14 4.36 6.87 9.36
CA ASN A 14 3.44 7.82 10.01
C ASN A 14 2.06 7.84 9.35
N ILE A 15 2.00 7.76 8.01
CA ILE A 15 0.71 7.73 7.31
C ILE A 15 -0.03 6.43 7.61
N LEU A 16 0.67 5.29 7.67
CA LEU A 16 0.07 4.01 8.04
C LEU A 16 -0.42 4.00 9.50
N ARG A 17 0.33 4.60 10.44
CA ARG A 17 -0.11 4.77 11.84
C ARG A 17 -1.37 5.62 11.93
N ALA A 18 -1.40 6.76 11.24
CA ALA A 18 -2.59 7.60 11.19
C ALA A 18 -3.79 6.91 10.52
N ALA A 19 -3.57 6.02 9.55
CA ALA A 19 -4.64 5.20 8.98
C ALA A 19 -5.16 4.19 10.00
N ARG A 20 -4.27 3.51 10.74
CA ARG A 20 -4.66 2.56 11.79
C ARG A 20 -5.57 3.17 12.85
N GLU A 21 -5.29 4.39 13.28
CA GLU A 21 -6.09 5.10 14.29
C GLU A 21 -7.55 5.38 13.87
N ARG A 22 -7.88 5.20 12.59
CA ARG A 22 -9.17 5.54 11.99
C ARG A 22 -9.90 4.34 11.40
N CYS A 23 -9.46 3.11 11.67
CA CYS A 23 -10.11 1.90 11.20
C CYS A 23 -9.93 0.72 12.15
N ASP A 24 -10.87 -0.22 12.14
CA ASP A 24 -10.80 -1.44 12.94
C ASP A 24 -9.85 -2.49 12.34
N ARG A 25 -9.72 -2.49 11.00
CA ARG A 25 -8.81 -3.35 10.24
C ARG A 25 -8.11 -2.56 9.15
N LEU A 26 -6.77 -2.61 9.13
CA LEU A 26 -5.93 -1.92 8.16
C LEU A 26 -5.36 -2.90 7.13
N VAL A 27 -5.93 -2.87 5.91
CA VAL A 27 -5.38 -3.53 4.73
C VAL A 27 -4.53 -2.54 3.92
N VAL A 28 -3.30 -2.93 3.59
CA VAL A 28 -2.36 -2.09 2.84
C VAL A 28 -2.13 -2.67 1.45
N GLY A 29 -2.43 -1.86 0.42
CA GLY A 29 -2.16 -2.20 -0.97
C GLY A 29 -0.78 -1.70 -1.38
N VAL A 30 0.13 -2.62 -1.69
CA VAL A 30 1.48 -2.31 -2.15
C VAL A 30 1.50 -2.36 -3.68
N ALA A 31 1.73 -1.22 -4.32
CA ALA A 31 1.70 -1.12 -5.77
C ALA A 31 2.76 -2.01 -6.40
N THR A 32 2.36 -2.81 -7.39
CA THR A 32 3.28 -3.67 -8.15
C THR A 32 4.27 -2.84 -8.98
N ASP A 33 5.42 -3.43 -9.30
CA ASP A 33 6.45 -2.77 -10.11
C ASP A 33 5.89 -2.34 -11.48
N ALA A 34 5.07 -3.19 -12.10
CA ALA A 34 4.38 -2.89 -13.35
C ALA A 34 3.40 -1.70 -13.21
N SER A 35 2.62 -1.67 -12.12
CA SER A 35 1.70 -0.57 -11.83
C SER A 35 2.43 0.76 -11.59
N LEU A 36 3.56 0.72 -10.86
CA LEU A 36 4.40 1.90 -10.62
C LEU A 36 5.10 2.37 -11.89
N MET A 37 5.61 1.46 -12.71
CA MET A 37 6.19 1.78 -14.01
C MET A 37 5.15 2.44 -14.93
N ALA A 38 3.96 1.88 -15.03
CA ALA A 38 2.87 2.45 -15.84
C ALA A 38 2.43 3.83 -15.35
N MET A 39 2.39 4.05 -14.04
CA MET A 39 1.95 5.34 -13.45
C MET A 39 3.04 6.42 -13.47
N LYS A 40 4.29 6.08 -13.14
CA LYS A 40 5.36 7.04 -12.88
C LYS A 40 6.47 7.04 -13.93
N GLY A 41 6.43 6.12 -14.91
CA GLY A 41 7.48 5.95 -15.93
C GLY A 41 8.81 5.42 -15.36
N ARG A 42 8.81 4.92 -14.13
CA ARG A 42 10.00 4.35 -13.48
C ARG A 42 9.61 3.18 -12.56
N ALA A 43 10.45 2.15 -12.56
CA ALA A 43 10.37 1.04 -11.62
C ALA A 43 10.81 1.50 -10.21
N PRO A 44 10.29 0.88 -9.14
CA PRO A 44 10.81 1.09 -7.79
C PRO A 44 12.25 0.56 -7.68
N VAL A 45 12.98 1.06 -6.70
CA VAL A 45 14.33 0.56 -6.37
C VAL A 45 14.25 -0.80 -5.68
N ILE A 46 13.29 -0.93 -4.76
CA ILE A 46 13.08 -2.16 -3.98
C ILE A 46 12.00 -3.02 -4.66
N PRO A 47 12.26 -4.32 -4.89
CA PRO A 47 11.28 -5.27 -5.44
C PRO A 47 9.97 -5.35 -4.64
N LEU A 48 8.89 -5.76 -5.30
CA LEU A 48 7.56 -5.85 -4.70
C LEU A 48 7.49 -6.71 -3.44
N ASP A 49 8.09 -7.91 -3.48
CA ASP A 49 8.11 -8.87 -2.39
C ASP A 49 8.78 -8.28 -1.14
N GLU A 50 9.94 -7.64 -1.30
CA GLU A 50 10.63 -6.97 -0.20
C GLU A 50 9.80 -5.81 0.39
N ARG A 51 9.16 -5.00 -0.47
CA ARG A 51 8.28 -3.92 -0.01
C ARG A 51 7.06 -4.46 0.75
N MET A 52 6.48 -5.57 0.28
CA MET A 52 5.37 -6.23 0.95
C MET A 52 5.79 -6.80 2.30
N GLU A 53 6.95 -7.43 2.38
CA GLU A 53 7.51 -7.99 3.64
C GLU A 53 7.78 -6.91 4.68
N ILE A 54 8.35 -5.77 4.27
CA ILE A 54 8.56 -4.64 5.18
C ILE A 54 7.22 -4.15 5.75
N VAL A 55 6.22 -3.98 4.90
CA VAL A 55 4.90 -3.48 5.31
C VAL A 55 4.16 -4.52 6.17
N SER A 56 4.25 -5.81 5.86
CA SER A 56 3.59 -6.88 6.62
C SER A 56 4.20 -7.07 8.01
N SER A 57 5.49 -6.76 8.19
CA SER A 57 6.17 -6.80 9.48
C SER A 57 5.67 -5.76 10.50
N LEU A 58 4.90 -4.76 10.05
CA LEU A 58 4.36 -3.73 10.92
C LEU A 58 3.20 -4.30 11.74
N ARG A 59 3.37 -4.37 13.07
CA ARG A 59 2.40 -4.96 14.02
C ARG A 59 0.96 -4.43 13.96
N PHE A 60 0.74 -3.27 13.33
CA PHE A 60 -0.56 -2.63 13.22
C PHE A 60 -1.15 -2.70 11.80
N VAL A 61 -0.50 -3.44 10.89
CA VAL A 61 -1.01 -3.79 9.57
C VAL A 61 -1.60 -5.19 9.67
N ASP A 62 -2.88 -5.34 9.33
CA ASP A 62 -3.58 -6.62 9.45
C ASP A 62 -3.38 -7.49 8.20
N GLU A 63 -3.23 -6.86 7.03
CA GLU A 63 -3.07 -7.57 5.76
C GLU A 63 -2.34 -6.69 4.74
N VAL A 64 -1.51 -7.32 3.91
CA VAL A 64 -0.81 -6.68 2.79
C VAL A 64 -1.20 -7.38 1.49
N VAL A 65 -1.61 -6.58 0.50
CA VAL A 65 -2.08 -7.07 -0.80
C VAL A 65 -1.33 -6.38 -1.93
N ALA A 66 -1.14 -7.07 -3.05
CA ALA A 66 -0.55 -6.46 -4.23
C ALA A 66 -1.59 -5.55 -4.93
N ASP A 67 -1.24 -4.28 -5.13
CA ASP A 67 -2.07 -3.31 -5.85
C ASP A 67 -1.63 -3.23 -7.32
N VAL A 68 -2.37 -3.95 -8.17
CA VAL A 68 -2.03 -4.16 -9.59
C VAL A 68 -2.50 -3.02 -10.50
N ALA A 69 -3.38 -2.14 -10.03
CA ALA A 69 -4.06 -1.17 -10.89
C ALA A 69 -4.23 0.21 -10.24
N GLN A 70 -4.23 1.24 -11.08
CA GLN A 70 -4.52 2.61 -10.62
C GLN A 70 -6.01 2.80 -10.30
N ASP A 71 -6.89 2.09 -11.02
CA ASP A 71 -8.32 2.09 -10.73
C ASP A 71 -8.62 1.38 -9.40
N LYS A 72 -8.99 2.15 -8.39
CA LYS A 72 -9.30 1.64 -7.04
C LYS A 72 -10.57 0.81 -6.98
N ARG A 73 -11.41 0.84 -8.02
CA ARG A 73 -12.54 -0.10 -8.13
C ARG A 73 -12.05 -1.53 -8.36
N VAL A 74 -10.89 -1.72 -8.99
CA VAL A 74 -10.26 -3.05 -9.12
C VAL A 74 -9.89 -3.58 -7.74
N ALA A 75 -9.18 -2.76 -6.94
CA ALA A 75 -8.82 -3.11 -5.58
C ALA A 75 -10.05 -3.38 -4.71
N TRP A 76 -11.09 -2.54 -4.80
CA TRP A 76 -12.33 -2.72 -4.03
C TRP A 76 -13.08 -4.00 -4.41
N ARG A 77 -13.09 -4.40 -5.69
CA ARG A 77 -13.71 -5.67 -6.11
C ARG A 77 -12.98 -6.89 -5.56
N ALA A 78 -11.65 -6.84 -5.47
CA ALA A 78 -10.82 -7.93 -4.94
C ALA A 78 -10.84 -7.97 -3.40
N HIS A 79 -10.78 -6.79 -2.78
CA HIS A 79 -10.75 -6.58 -1.34
C HIS A 79 -11.71 -5.44 -0.99
N PRO A 80 -12.99 -5.74 -0.73
CA PRO A 80 -13.96 -4.72 -0.35
C PRO A 80 -13.50 -3.93 0.89
N PHE A 81 -13.63 -2.61 0.83
CA PHE A 81 -13.30 -1.70 1.93
C PHE A 81 -14.36 -0.60 2.05
N ASP A 82 -14.57 -0.13 3.28
CA ASP A 82 -15.53 0.94 3.59
C ASP A 82 -14.91 2.34 3.45
N VAL A 83 -13.61 2.44 3.75
CA VAL A 83 -12.86 3.69 3.74
C VAL A 83 -11.52 3.52 3.05
N LEU A 84 -11.12 4.53 2.26
CA LEU A 84 -9.83 4.58 1.58
C LEU A 84 -8.99 5.73 2.14
N PHE A 85 -7.89 5.41 2.81
CA PHE A 85 -6.89 6.40 3.21
C PHE A 85 -5.87 6.62 2.09
N LYS A 86 -5.60 7.89 1.76
CA LYS A 86 -4.55 8.32 0.85
C LYS A 86 -3.75 9.43 1.54
N GLY A 87 -2.42 9.35 1.51
CA GLY A 87 -1.56 10.43 1.99
C GLY A 87 -1.79 11.70 1.15
N THR A 88 -1.79 12.85 1.82
CA THR A 88 -1.80 14.18 1.18
C THR A 88 -0.45 14.50 0.56
#